data_AF-A0A519E0J0-F1
#
_entry.id   AF-A0A519E0J0-F1
#
_cell.length_a   1.000
_cell.length_b   1.000
_cell.length_c   1.000
_cell.angle_alpha   90.00
_cell.angle_beta   90.00
_cell.angle_gamma   90.00
#
_symmetry.space_group_name_H-M   'P 1'
#
loop_
_entity.id
_entity.type
_entity.pdbx_description
1 polymer ?
#
loop_
_entity_poly.entity_id
_entity_poly.type
_entity_poly.pdbx_seq_one_letter_code
_entity_poly.pdbx_strand_id
1 'polypeptide(L)' 'MDILLVDCYSIAYASHFSAPMRAQNGDEVQAIYVTIRTLAKRVRENPTFVPVLLWDGHAKWRYDLYADYK' A
#
# COMPACT_ATOMS: atom_id res chain seq x y z
N MET A 1 -4.54 19.65 12.57
CA MET A 1 -4.54 19.02 11.24
C MET A 1 -3.82 17.71 11.43
N ASP A 2 -4.53 16.62 11.22
CA ASP A 2 -4.00 15.29 11.53
C ASP A 2 -3.55 14.61 10.25
N ILE A 3 -2.45 13.88 10.32
CA ILE A 3 -1.82 13.25 9.16
C ILE A 3 -2.07 11.75 9.24
N LEU A 4 -2.59 11.17 8.16
CA LEU A 4 -2.70 9.73 7.99
C LEU A 4 -1.50 9.23 7.19
N LEU A 5 -0.51 8.67 7.87
CA LEU A 5 0.64 8.03 7.23
C LEU A 5 0.27 6.61 6.82
N VAL A 6 0.47 6.28 5.54
CA VAL A 6 0.17 4.96 4.99
C VAL A 6 1.44 4.37 4.41
N ASP A 7 1.89 3.24 4.96
CA ASP A 7 2.85 2.38 4.25
C ASP A 7 2.10 1.67 3.13
N CYS A 8 2.46 2.05 1.92
CA CYS A 8 1.74 1.59 0.77
C CYS A 8 2.26 0.26 0.20
N TYR A 9 3.49 -0.17 0.54
CA TYR A 9 3.94 -1.53 0.23
C TYR A 9 3.14 -2.54 1.06
N SER A 10 3.01 -2.27 2.36
CA SER A 10 2.26 -3.13 3.28
C SER A 10 0.79 -3.27 2.89
N ILE A 11 0.08 -2.17 2.63
CA ILE A 11 -1.36 -2.23 2.29
C ILE A 11 -1.61 -2.88 0.92
N ALA A 12 -0.73 -2.65 -0.07
CA ALA A 12 -0.87 -3.25 -1.40
C ALA A 12 -0.56 -4.75 -1.35
N TYR A 13 0.46 -5.16 -0.58
CA TYR A 13 0.76 -6.56 -0.31
C TYR A 13 -0.44 -7.25 0.34
N ALA A 14 -0.99 -6.70 1.43
CA ALA A 14 -2.18 -7.25 2.08
C ALA A 14 -3.39 -7.33 1.11
N SER A 15 -3.56 -6.31 0.26
CA SER A 15 -4.62 -6.27 -0.76
C SER A 15 -4.43 -7.31 -1.86
N HIS A 16 -3.18 -7.67 -2.20
CA HIS A 16 -2.90 -8.71 -3.20
C HIS A 16 -3.41 -10.10 -2.78
N PHE A 17 -3.36 -10.40 -1.48
CA PHE A 17 -3.85 -11.66 -0.90
C PHE A 17 -5.35 -11.65 -0.57
N SER A 18 -6.09 -10.63 -1.00
CA SER A 18 -7.54 -10.64 -0.94
C SER A 18 -8.15 -11.56 -2.00
N ALA A 19 -9.49 -11.67 -2.03
CA ALA A 19 -10.17 -12.47 -3.03
C ALA A 19 -9.75 -12.05 -4.46
N PRO A 20 -9.41 -12.99 -5.36
CA PRO A 20 -8.92 -12.66 -6.69
C PRO A 20 -9.92 -11.80 -7.48
N MET A 21 -9.40 -10.78 -8.16
CA MET A 21 -10.18 -9.89 -9.03
C MET A 21 -9.46 -9.74 -10.36
N ARG A 22 -10.18 -9.89 -11.47
CA ARG A 22 -9.61 -9.75 -12.81
C ARG A 22 -10.25 -8.62 -13.58
N ALA A 23 -9.44 -7.85 -14.29
CA ALA A 23 -9.90 -6.94 -15.32
C ALA A 23 -10.39 -7.71 -16.56
N GLN A 24 -11.02 -7.01 -17.51
CA GLN A 24 -11.54 -7.62 -18.73
C GLN A 24 -10.46 -8.28 -19.59
N ASN A 25 -9.22 -7.80 -19.51
CA ASN A 25 -8.06 -8.36 -20.21
C ASN A 25 -7.42 -9.56 -19.46
N GLY A 26 -7.96 -9.96 -18.31
CA GLY A 26 -7.46 -11.08 -17.50
C GLY A 26 -6.46 -10.70 -16.40
N ASP A 27 -5.99 -9.45 -16.36
CA ASP A 27 -4.99 -9.00 -15.38
C ASP A 27 -5.56 -9.00 -13.95
N GLU A 28 -4.73 -9.38 -12.99
CA GLU A 28 -5.06 -9.32 -11.57
C GLU A 28 -5.01 -7.88 -11.05
N VAL A 29 -6.12 -7.42 -10.47
CA VAL A 29 -6.30 -6.03 -10.05
C VAL A 29 -6.66 -5.87 -8.58
N GLN A 30 -6.72 -6.97 -7.81
CA GLN A 30 -7.12 -6.96 -6.41
C GLN A 30 -6.23 -6.06 -5.54
N ALA A 31 -4.91 -6.05 -5.81
CA ALA A 31 -3.97 -5.20 -5.09
C ALA A 31 -4.29 -3.71 -5.26
N ILE A 32 -4.68 -3.30 -6.47
CA ILE A 32 -5.02 -1.90 -6.80
C ILE A 32 -6.39 -1.56 -6.21
N TYR A 33 -7.41 -2.35 -6.55
CA TYR A 33 -8.79 -2.06 -6.19
C TYR A 33 -9.02 -2.04 -4.68
N VAL A 34 -8.53 -3.05 -3.96
CA VAL A 34 -8.74 -3.16 -2.51
C VAL A 34 -7.96 -2.10 -1.74
N THR A 35 -6.75 -1.74 -2.21
CA THR A 35 -5.98 -0.62 -1.63
C THR A 35 -6.76 0.69 -1.73
N ILE A 36 -7.16 1.07 -2.95
CA ILE A 36 -7.87 2.34 -3.19
C ILE A 36 -9.19 2.36 -2.41
N ARG A 37 -9.97 1.27 -2.44
CA ARG A 37 -11.23 1.17 -1.70
C ARG A 37 -11.03 1.36 -0.20
N THR A 38 -9.97 0.78 0.37
CA THR A 38 -9.64 0.91 1.79
C THR A 38 -9.25 2.34 2.13
N LEU A 39 -8.39 2.97 1.34
CA LEU A 39 -7.98 4.36 1.54
C LEU A 39 -9.15 5.33 1.41
N ALA A 40 -9.99 5.17 0.39
CA ALA A 40 -11.19 5.98 0.20
C ALA A 40 -12.18 5.83 1.35
N LYS A 41 -12.30 4.64 1.96
CA LYS A 41 -13.09 4.45 3.18
C LYS A 41 -12.50 5.25 4.34
N ARG A 42 -11.18 5.17 4.58
CA ARG A 42 -10.52 5.88 5.69
C ARG A 42 -10.60 7.39 5.57
N VAL A 43 -10.44 7.93 4.36
CA VAL A 43 -10.57 9.37 4.09
C VAL A 43 -12.01 9.84 4.32
N ARG A 44 -13.02 9.06 3.91
CA ARG A 44 -14.44 9.39 4.19
C ARG A 44 -14.78 9.34 5.68
N GLU A 45 -14.22 8.38 6.41
CA GLU A 45 -14.42 8.26 7.87
C GLU A 45 -13.69 9.37 8.65
N ASN A 46 -12.63 9.95 8.09
CA ASN A 46 -11.79 10.94 8.75
C ASN A 46 -11.50 12.13 7.80
N PRO A 47 -12.49 13.00 7.53
CA PRO A 47 -12.38 14.04 6.51
C PRO A 47 -11.37 15.14 6.83
N THR A 48 -10.93 15.24 8.09
CA THR A 48 -9.89 16.18 8.53
C THR A 48 -8.47 15.66 8.33
N PHE A 49 -8.31 14.39 7.95
CA PHE A 49 -7.00 13.78 7.78
C PHE A 49 -6.43 14.09 6.40
N VAL A 50 -5.15 14.42 6.36
CA VAL A 50 -4.38 14.50 5.11
C VAL A 50 -3.65 13.17 4.92
N PRO A 51 -4.06 12.32 3.95
CA PRO A 51 -3.37 11.06 3.69
C PRO A 51 -2.03 11.32 3.00
N VAL A 52 -0.97 10.73 3.56
CA VAL A 52 0.37 10.71 2.97
C VAL A 52 0.75 9.27 2.70
N LEU A 53 0.90 8.98 1.41
CA LEU A 53 1.26 7.66 0.91
C LEU A 53 2.78 7.54 0.88
N LEU A 54 3.32 6.57 1.63
CA LEU A 54 4.74 6.35 1.79
C LEU A 54 5.19 5.21 0.87
N TRP A 55 6.20 5.50 0.05
CA TRP A 55 6.88 4.49 -0.77
C TRP A 55 8.21 4.08 -0.15
N ASP A 56 8.52 2.81 -0.31
CA ASP A 56 9.83 2.29 0.01
C ASP A 56 10.86 2.83 -0.98
N GLY A 57 11.92 3.41 -0.45
CA GLY A 57 13.12 3.76 -1.21
C GLY A 57 14.10 2.57 -1.29
N HIS A 58 15.06 2.69 -2.19
CA HIS A 58 16.14 1.71 -2.31
C HIS A 58 17.22 1.91 -1.25
N ALA A 59 17.15 1.17 -0.15
CA ALA A 59 18.08 1.28 0.98
C ALA A 59 19.25 0.28 0.88
N LYS A 60 20.11 0.45 -0.14
CA LYS A 60 21.26 -0.43 -0.41
C LYS A 60 22.16 -0.65 0.81
N TRP A 61 22.41 0.41 1.57
CA TRP A 61 23.31 0.40 2.73
C TRP A 61 22.96 -0.67 3.77
N ARG A 62 21.69 -1.10 3.88
CA ARG A 62 21.29 -2.16 4.82
C ARG A 62 21.93 -3.51 4.46
N TYR A 63 21.96 -3.82 3.17
CA TYR A 63 22.59 -5.02 2.63
C TYR A 63 24.11 -4.94 2.67
N ASP A 64 24.67 -3.74 2.50
CA ASP A 64 26.12 -3.52 2.60
C ASP A 64 26.64 -3.74 4.04
N LEU A 65 25.81 -3.44 5.05
CA LEU A 65 26.13 -3.68 6.47
C LEU A 65 25.84 -5.12 6.92
N TYR A 66 24.77 -5.73 6.42
CA TYR A 66 24.35 -7.08 6.79
C TYR A 66 23.75 -7.79 5.56
N ALA A 67 24.52 -8.70 4.98
CA ALA A 67 24.16 -9.34 3.72
C ALA A 67 22.87 -10.19 3.81
N ASP A 68 22.60 -10.79 4.97
CA ASP A 68 21.41 -11.63 5.21
C ASP A 68 20.17 -10.81 5.63
N TYR A 69 20.20 -9.48 5.48
CA TYR A 69 19.05 -8.65 5.79
C TYR A 69 17.89 -8.91 4.82
N LYS A 70 16.75 -9.37 5.37
CA LYS A 70 15.50 -9.76 4.70
C LYS A 70 15.56 -11.07 3.93
#